data_AF-S8F345-F1
#
_entry.id   AF-S8F345-F1
#
_cell.length_a   1.000
_cell.length_b   1.000
_cell.length_c   1.000
_cell.angle_alpha   90.00
_cell.angle_beta   90.00
_cell.angle_gamma   90.00
#
_symmetry.space_group_name_H-M   'P 1'
#
loop_
_entity.id
_entity.type
_entity.pdbx_description
1 polymer ?
#
loop_
_entity_poly.entity_id
_entity_poly.type
_entity_poly.pdbx_seq_one_letter_code
_entity_poly.pdbx_strand_id
1 'polypeptide(L)'
;QELHVSGYVVHPFWRHLPYTNIHSSMTPDVLHQLYQGVVKHVVEWSTGLLDKRELDRRIRCLPPAYGTRHFRNGITALSQVSGTERKHMARILLACLVGKIPVKAVLIFRALLDFIYLAQYTAHDDETFKYMEEALKTYHKNKDVLIKLGIRKHMNIPKIHSLHHYIESIKMLGATDNYNTEAFERLHIDYAKKGWRASNHRDTRPQMVHWLACQEKMILLSSSIHRWLVCSGRESADPSKNADTEDDEPTFPTKTRIKIFKHPSAPLQPLPIIEDSHHAPGFTDSLAQYIYQLKNGRPLTSPQLLNATNNMPFNYLDVIHSFKFAPDSLNDDTSETDTIKAKPVKGHQPARFDTAVVLNSEDAEATGLQGKSFFTHPIDLH
;
A
#
# COMPACT_ATOMS: atom_id res chain seq x y z
N GLN A 1 -16.62 -36.29 -27.67
CA GLN A 1 -17.01 -36.27 -26.24
C GLN A 1 -17.46 -34.87 -25.90
N GLU A 2 -18.76 -34.69 -25.69
CA GLU A 2 -19.30 -33.45 -25.13
C GLU A 2 -18.86 -33.39 -23.66
N LEU A 3 -17.80 -32.64 -23.39
CA LEU A 3 -17.38 -32.35 -22.04
C LEU A 3 -18.31 -31.25 -21.53
N HIS A 4 -19.27 -31.59 -20.68
CA HIS A 4 -20.18 -30.65 -20.00
C HIS A 4 -19.44 -29.74 -19.00
N VAL A 5 -18.50 -28.92 -19.48
CA VAL A 5 -17.80 -27.90 -18.72
C VAL A 5 -18.11 -26.57 -19.38
N SER A 6 -18.82 -25.65 -18.72
CA SER A 6 -19.15 -24.36 -19.37
C SER A 6 -17.88 -23.58 -19.73
N GLY A 7 -17.77 -23.10 -20.96
CA GLY A 7 -16.67 -22.21 -21.40
C GLY A 7 -15.47 -22.87 -22.07
N TYR A 8 -15.49 -24.19 -22.35
CA TYR A 8 -14.46 -24.81 -23.18
C TYR A 8 -14.65 -24.48 -24.67
N VAL A 9 -13.56 -24.16 -25.35
CA VAL A 9 -13.54 -23.98 -26.81
C VAL A 9 -12.91 -25.22 -27.42
N VAL A 10 -13.72 -26.05 -28.09
CA VAL A 10 -13.28 -27.32 -28.71
C VAL A 10 -12.21 -27.08 -29.77
N HIS A 11 -12.34 -25.99 -30.51
CA HIS A 11 -11.41 -25.57 -31.55
C HIS A 11 -10.99 -24.13 -31.25
N PRO A 12 -9.99 -23.94 -30.37
CA PRO A 12 -9.52 -22.60 -30.08
C PRO A 12 -8.98 -21.95 -31.34
N PHE A 13 -9.14 -20.63 -31.49
CA PHE A 13 -8.71 -19.90 -32.69
C PHE A 13 -7.21 -20.07 -33.00
N TRP A 14 -6.40 -20.31 -31.95
CA TRP A 14 -4.97 -20.53 -32.04
C TRP A 14 -4.57 -21.97 -32.43
N ARG A 15 -5.52 -22.90 -32.59
CA ARG A 15 -5.26 -24.32 -32.92
C ARG A 15 -4.40 -24.50 -34.18
N HIS A 16 -4.58 -23.62 -35.16
CA HIS A 16 -3.92 -23.71 -36.47
C HIS A 16 -2.73 -22.77 -36.60
N LEU A 17 -2.23 -22.21 -35.49
CA LEU A 17 -1.03 -21.37 -35.48
C LEU A 17 0.20 -22.25 -35.19
N PRO A 18 0.96 -22.70 -36.22
CA PRO A 18 1.99 -23.74 -36.07
C PRO A 18 3.21 -23.30 -35.25
N TYR A 19 3.41 -21.99 -35.08
CA TYR A 19 4.55 -21.41 -34.38
C TYR A 19 4.17 -20.71 -33.07
N THR A 20 2.93 -20.89 -32.59
CA THR A 20 2.44 -20.23 -31.38
C THR A 20 2.28 -21.24 -30.25
N ASN A 21 3.14 -21.14 -29.23
CA ASN A 21 2.90 -21.81 -27.97
C ASN A 21 1.98 -20.94 -27.10
N ILE A 22 0.68 -21.25 -27.05
CA ILE A 22 -0.27 -20.45 -26.25
C ILE A 22 0.10 -20.42 -24.77
N HIS A 23 0.79 -21.46 -24.27
CA HIS A 23 1.19 -21.53 -22.86
C HIS A 23 2.26 -20.49 -22.50
N SER A 24 3.09 -20.08 -23.46
CA SER A 24 4.04 -18.97 -23.22
C SER A 24 3.38 -17.59 -23.25
N SER A 25 2.12 -17.50 -23.72
CA SER A 25 1.32 -16.28 -23.67
C SER A 25 0.49 -16.15 -22.39
N MET A 26 0.52 -17.16 -21.50
CA MET A 26 -0.18 -17.11 -20.23
C MET A 26 0.68 -16.38 -19.21
N THR A 27 0.36 -15.11 -18.97
CA THR A 27 1.14 -14.28 -18.05
C THR A 27 0.75 -14.51 -16.58
N PRO A 28 1.69 -14.32 -15.64
CA PRO A 28 1.37 -14.20 -14.22
C PRO A 28 0.38 -13.07 -13.96
N ASP A 29 -0.47 -13.24 -12.94
CA ASP A 29 -1.48 -12.24 -12.58
C ASP A 29 -1.48 -12.04 -11.06
N VAL A 30 -0.97 -10.88 -10.63
CA VAL A 30 -0.84 -10.51 -9.22
C VAL A 30 -2.20 -10.49 -8.53
N LEU A 31 -3.22 -9.88 -9.13
CA LEU A 31 -4.52 -9.76 -8.48
C LEU A 31 -5.21 -11.13 -8.36
N HIS A 32 -5.39 -11.84 -9.46
CA HIS A 32 -6.21 -13.05 -9.54
C HIS A 32 -5.47 -14.33 -9.12
N GLN A 33 -4.15 -14.38 -9.23
CA GLN A 33 -3.38 -15.55 -8.77
C GLN A 33 -2.84 -15.33 -7.37
N LEU A 34 -2.20 -14.20 -7.09
CA LEU A 34 -1.58 -13.96 -5.78
C LEU A 34 -2.62 -13.54 -4.73
N TYR A 35 -3.29 -12.39 -4.89
CA TYR A 35 -4.19 -11.88 -3.85
C TYR A 35 -5.53 -12.64 -3.76
N GLN A 36 -6.20 -12.89 -4.88
CA GLN A 36 -7.47 -13.62 -4.88
C GLN A 36 -7.28 -15.15 -4.85
N GLY A 37 -6.08 -15.65 -5.15
CA GLY A 37 -5.73 -17.08 -5.10
C GLY A 37 -4.94 -17.47 -3.86
N VAL A 38 -3.67 -17.08 -3.79
CA VAL A 38 -2.76 -17.47 -2.69
C VAL A 38 -3.17 -16.84 -1.36
N VAL A 39 -3.35 -15.51 -1.27
CA VAL A 39 -3.73 -14.84 -0.01
C VAL A 39 -5.10 -15.31 0.47
N LYS A 40 -6.03 -15.62 -0.45
CA LYS A 40 -7.30 -16.27 -0.10
C LYS A 40 -7.09 -17.54 0.71
N HIS A 41 -6.19 -18.43 0.28
CA HIS A 41 -5.86 -19.63 1.02
C HIS A 41 -5.13 -19.35 2.33
N VAL A 42 -4.22 -18.37 2.36
CA VAL A 42 -3.54 -17.98 3.61
C VAL A 42 -4.56 -17.51 4.66
N VAL A 43 -5.54 -16.69 4.29
CA VAL A 43 -6.63 -16.27 5.19
C VAL A 43 -7.47 -17.47 5.62
N GLU A 44 -7.84 -18.36 4.70
CA GLU A 44 -8.60 -19.58 5.01
C GLU A 44 -7.88 -20.47 6.03
N TRP A 45 -6.59 -20.76 5.81
CA TRP A 45 -5.78 -21.56 6.73
C TRP A 45 -5.59 -20.89 8.08
N SER A 46 -5.46 -19.57 8.09
CA SER A 46 -5.36 -18.79 9.33
C SER A 46 -6.61 -18.97 10.20
N THR A 47 -7.80 -18.97 9.60
CA THR A 47 -9.06 -19.22 10.32
C THR A 47 -9.26 -20.67 10.75
N GLY A 48 -8.49 -21.62 10.21
CA GLY A 48 -8.44 -23.01 10.69
C GLY A 48 -7.42 -23.24 11.79
N LEU A 49 -6.36 -22.41 11.86
CA LEU A 49 -5.30 -22.49 12.86
C LEU A 49 -5.59 -21.70 14.13
N LEU A 50 -6.35 -20.61 14.01
CA LEU A 50 -6.70 -19.71 15.10
C LEU A 50 -8.22 -19.53 15.13
N ASP A 51 -8.79 -19.51 16.33
CA ASP A 51 -10.21 -19.22 16.50
C ASP A 51 -10.58 -17.86 15.86
N LYS A 52 -11.70 -17.85 15.15
CA LYS A 52 -12.18 -16.68 14.39
C LYS A 52 -12.38 -15.46 15.29
N ARG A 53 -12.91 -15.65 16.51
CA ARG A 53 -13.14 -14.55 17.44
C ARG A 53 -11.82 -13.97 17.95
N GLU A 54 -10.84 -14.82 18.22
CA GLU A 54 -9.49 -14.38 18.61
C GLU A 54 -8.78 -13.64 17.46
N LEU A 55 -8.88 -14.14 16.22
CA LEU A 55 -8.32 -13.45 15.06
C LEU A 55 -8.95 -12.05 14.89
N ASP A 56 -10.28 -11.96 14.90
CA ASP A 56 -10.98 -10.68 14.77
C ASP A 56 -10.75 -9.75 15.97
N ARG A 57 -10.57 -10.29 17.18
CA ARG A 57 -10.15 -9.49 18.35
C ARG A 57 -8.78 -8.87 18.12
N ARG A 58 -7.80 -9.64 17.67
CA ARG A 58 -6.44 -9.14 17.38
C ARG A 58 -6.42 -8.10 16.28
N ILE A 59 -7.18 -8.31 15.21
CA ILE A 59 -7.30 -7.35 14.11
C ILE A 59 -7.89 -6.03 14.59
N ARG A 60 -8.90 -6.07 15.47
CA ARG A 60 -9.49 -4.87 16.08
C ARG A 60 -8.53 -4.13 17.01
N CYS A 61 -7.62 -4.85 17.66
CA CYS A 61 -6.61 -4.27 18.54
C CYS A 61 -5.41 -3.68 17.80
N LEU A 62 -5.29 -3.87 16.48
CA LEU A 62 -4.20 -3.26 15.73
C LEU A 62 -4.33 -1.73 15.76
N PRO A 63 -3.27 -1.00 16.13
CA PRO A 63 -3.27 0.44 16.00
C PRO A 63 -3.46 0.82 14.53
N PRO A 64 -4.11 1.96 14.23
CA PRO A 64 -4.12 2.49 12.87
C PRO A 64 -2.68 2.68 12.39
N ALA A 65 -2.36 2.13 11.21
CA ALA A 65 -1.02 2.25 10.61
C ALA A 65 -1.14 2.67 9.14
N TYR A 66 -0.12 3.38 8.66
CA TYR A 66 -0.07 3.86 7.28
C TYR A 66 -0.24 2.72 6.27
N GLY A 67 -0.96 2.99 5.17
CA GLY A 67 -1.19 2.00 4.12
C GLY A 67 -1.99 0.77 4.58
N THR A 68 -2.58 0.76 5.78
CA THR A 68 -3.38 -0.38 6.24
C THR A 68 -4.82 0.04 6.51
N ARG A 69 -5.76 -0.79 6.04
CA ARG A 69 -7.17 -0.62 6.36
C ARG A 69 -7.42 -1.17 7.77
N HIS A 70 -8.01 -0.35 8.63
CA HIS A 70 -8.44 -0.80 9.94
C HIS A 70 -9.80 -1.52 9.84
N PHE A 71 -9.82 -2.82 10.15
CA PHE A 71 -11.02 -3.66 10.10
C PHE A 71 -11.75 -3.67 11.45
N ARG A 72 -12.59 -2.65 11.70
CA ARG A 72 -13.31 -2.46 12.97
C ARG A 72 -14.15 -3.66 13.43
N ASN A 73 -14.66 -4.44 12.47
CA ASN A 73 -15.50 -5.61 12.74
C ASN A 73 -14.76 -6.94 12.50
N GLY A 74 -13.42 -6.89 12.38
CA GLY A 74 -12.63 -8.03 11.94
C GLY A 74 -12.76 -8.33 10.44
N ILE A 75 -12.22 -9.46 10.01
CA ILE A 75 -12.22 -9.89 8.61
C ILE A 75 -13.12 -11.10 8.35
N THR A 76 -13.47 -11.85 9.40
CA THR A 76 -14.22 -13.12 9.24
C THR A 76 -15.65 -12.91 8.76
N ALA A 77 -16.28 -11.78 9.12
CA ALA A 77 -17.65 -11.46 8.73
C ALA A 77 -17.78 -10.90 7.30
N LEU A 78 -16.67 -10.62 6.61
CA LEU A 78 -16.70 -10.03 5.28
C LEU A 78 -17.16 -11.07 4.25
N SER A 79 -18.25 -10.75 3.55
CA SER A 79 -18.68 -11.45 2.35
C SER A 79 -18.21 -10.66 1.13
N GLN A 80 -17.87 -11.37 0.04
CA GLN A 80 -17.41 -10.75 -1.22
C GLN A 80 -16.19 -9.83 -1.07
N VAL A 81 -15.12 -10.35 -0.46
CA VAL A 81 -13.87 -9.61 -0.24
C VAL A 81 -13.25 -9.13 -1.56
N SER A 82 -13.06 -7.82 -1.70
CA SER A 82 -12.46 -7.22 -2.90
C SER A 82 -10.94 -7.46 -3.00
N GLY A 83 -10.36 -7.17 -4.17
CA GLY A 83 -8.91 -7.18 -4.37
C GLY A 83 -8.16 -6.29 -3.39
N THR A 84 -8.60 -5.03 -3.26
CA THR A 84 -8.03 -4.07 -2.32
C THR A 84 -8.13 -4.54 -0.86
N GLU A 85 -9.26 -5.15 -0.49
CA GLU A 85 -9.42 -5.73 0.86
C GLU A 85 -8.44 -6.87 1.10
N ARG A 86 -8.21 -7.75 0.11
CA ARG A 86 -7.18 -8.79 0.19
C ARG A 86 -5.78 -8.21 0.35
N LYS A 87 -5.43 -7.16 -0.40
CA LYS A 87 -4.14 -6.45 -0.26
C LYS A 87 -3.94 -5.98 1.18
N HIS A 88 -4.95 -5.33 1.79
CA HIS A 88 -4.86 -4.90 3.19
C HIS A 88 -4.84 -6.06 4.20
N MET A 89 -5.56 -7.17 3.95
CA MET A 89 -5.49 -8.36 4.80
C MET A 89 -4.06 -8.92 4.82
N ALA A 90 -3.40 -9.04 3.66
CA ALA A 90 -2.02 -9.51 3.55
C ALA A 90 -1.02 -8.67 4.37
N ARG A 91 -1.24 -7.34 4.46
CA ARG A 91 -0.39 -6.43 5.24
C ARG A 91 -0.45 -6.68 6.74
N ILE A 92 -1.60 -7.08 7.28
CA ILE A 92 -1.82 -7.17 8.74
C ILE A 92 -1.82 -8.59 9.30
N LEU A 93 -2.11 -9.59 8.47
CA LEU A 93 -2.46 -10.94 8.91
C LEU A 93 -1.33 -11.60 9.71
N LEU A 94 -0.08 -11.46 9.25
CA LEU A 94 1.07 -12.09 9.91
C LEU A 94 1.21 -11.61 11.36
N ALA A 95 1.11 -10.29 11.60
CA ALA A 95 1.19 -9.70 12.93
C ALA A 95 0.11 -10.25 13.89
N CYS A 96 -1.09 -10.50 13.38
CA CYS A 96 -2.17 -11.09 14.17
C CYS A 96 -1.95 -12.57 14.52
N LEU A 97 -1.08 -13.29 13.82
CA LEU A 97 -0.88 -14.73 14.00
C LEU A 97 0.35 -15.07 14.86
N VAL A 98 1.34 -14.18 14.91
CA VAL A 98 2.55 -14.37 15.72
C VAL A 98 2.19 -14.68 17.18
N GLY A 99 2.86 -15.69 17.74
CA GLY A 99 2.68 -16.15 19.12
C GLY A 99 1.41 -16.96 19.39
N LYS A 100 0.57 -17.23 18.37
CA LYS A 100 -0.66 -18.04 18.54
C LYS A 100 -0.72 -19.29 17.67
N ILE A 101 0.00 -19.30 16.55
CA ILE A 101 0.08 -20.48 15.68
C ILE A 101 1.51 -21.06 15.71
N PRO A 102 1.70 -22.35 15.31
CA PRO A 102 3.03 -22.96 15.27
C PRO A 102 4.00 -22.17 14.40
N VAL A 103 5.26 -22.07 14.84
CA VAL A 103 6.31 -21.31 14.14
C VAL A 103 6.43 -21.71 12.67
N LYS A 104 6.33 -23.01 12.36
CA LYS A 104 6.34 -23.51 10.96
C LYS A 104 5.21 -22.93 10.11
N ALA A 105 4.02 -22.73 10.67
CA ALA A 105 2.89 -22.11 9.97
C ALA A 105 3.15 -20.61 9.72
N VAL A 106 3.74 -19.90 10.70
CA VAL A 106 4.18 -18.51 10.52
C VAL A 106 5.20 -18.42 9.37
N LEU A 107 6.18 -19.32 9.30
CA LEU A 107 7.19 -19.35 8.23
C LEU A 107 6.57 -19.55 6.85
N ILE A 108 5.56 -20.41 6.71
CA ILE A 108 4.83 -20.59 5.44
C ILE A 108 4.15 -19.30 5.03
N PHE A 109 3.43 -18.64 5.96
CA PHE A 109 2.66 -17.45 5.62
C PHE A 109 3.58 -16.28 5.30
N ARG A 110 4.66 -16.12 6.06
CA ARG A 110 5.73 -15.17 5.75
C ARG A 110 6.31 -15.44 4.36
N ALA A 111 6.74 -16.66 4.08
CA ALA A 111 7.33 -17.02 2.79
C ALA A 111 6.40 -16.73 1.59
N LEU A 112 5.10 -17.03 1.72
CA LEU A 112 4.13 -16.70 0.68
C LEU A 112 3.94 -15.18 0.53
N LEU A 113 3.89 -14.42 1.62
CA LEU A 113 3.79 -12.97 1.57
C LEU A 113 5.05 -12.33 0.99
N ASP A 114 6.25 -12.77 1.40
CA ASP A 114 7.54 -12.32 0.87
C ASP A 114 7.57 -12.52 -0.65
N PHE A 115 7.18 -13.71 -1.14
CA PHE A 115 7.09 -13.96 -2.58
C PHE A 115 6.13 -13.01 -3.30
N ILE A 116 4.96 -12.74 -2.70
CA ILE A 116 3.95 -11.87 -3.30
C ILE A 116 4.46 -10.43 -3.39
N TYR A 117 5.12 -9.93 -2.36
CA TYR A 117 5.69 -8.58 -2.38
C TYR A 117 6.85 -8.48 -3.38
N LEU A 118 7.76 -9.46 -3.40
CA LEU A 118 8.87 -9.50 -4.37
C LEU A 118 8.36 -9.55 -5.81
N ALA A 119 7.34 -10.35 -6.11
CA ALA A 119 6.76 -10.46 -7.45
C ALA A 119 6.17 -9.15 -8.00
N GLN A 120 5.92 -8.16 -7.14
CA GLN A 120 5.38 -6.84 -7.50
C GLN A 120 6.47 -5.79 -7.70
N TYR A 121 7.76 -6.14 -7.60
CA TYR A 121 8.82 -5.19 -7.89
C TYR A 121 8.77 -4.77 -9.36
N THR A 122 8.96 -3.48 -9.61
CA THR A 122 8.99 -2.90 -10.96
C THR A 122 10.28 -3.22 -11.71
N ALA A 123 11.32 -3.65 -10.99
CA ALA A 123 12.57 -4.11 -11.56
C ALA A 123 13.11 -5.31 -10.76
N HIS A 124 13.78 -6.21 -11.48
CA HIS A 124 14.37 -7.42 -10.92
C HIS A 124 15.82 -7.57 -11.38
N ASP A 125 16.62 -8.15 -10.50
CA ASP A 125 18.01 -8.54 -10.68
C ASP A 125 18.23 -9.97 -10.16
N ASP A 126 19.46 -10.48 -10.27
CA ASP A 126 19.79 -11.84 -9.83
C ASP A 126 19.60 -12.04 -8.31
N GLU A 127 19.65 -10.97 -7.52
CA GLU A 127 19.49 -11.02 -6.07
C GLU A 127 18.02 -11.15 -5.67
N THR A 128 17.16 -10.31 -6.22
CA THR A 128 15.70 -10.38 -6.02
C THR A 128 15.11 -11.70 -6.52
N PHE A 129 15.64 -12.27 -7.61
CA PHE A 129 15.25 -13.63 -8.03
C PHE A 129 15.66 -14.70 -7.00
N LYS A 130 16.84 -14.60 -6.38
CA LYS A 130 17.24 -15.52 -5.29
C LYS A 130 16.29 -15.40 -4.11
N TYR A 131 15.89 -14.18 -3.72
CA TYR A 131 14.91 -13.99 -2.65
C TYR A 131 13.56 -14.65 -2.96
N MET A 132 13.09 -14.57 -4.20
CA MET A 132 11.87 -15.27 -4.63
C MET A 132 12.02 -16.80 -4.54
N GLU A 133 13.15 -17.35 -4.98
CA GLU A 133 13.41 -18.79 -4.84
C GLU A 133 13.48 -19.25 -3.38
N GLU A 134 14.14 -18.47 -2.52
CA GLU A 134 14.28 -18.76 -1.10
C GLU A 134 12.94 -18.73 -0.37
N ALA A 135 12.06 -17.79 -0.73
CA ALA A 135 10.69 -17.77 -0.27
C ALA A 135 9.96 -19.07 -0.63
N LEU A 136 10.04 -19.52 -1.89
CA LEU A 136 9.45 -20.80 -2.30
C LEU A 136 10.09 -21.99 -1.56
N LYS A 137 11.42 -22.06 -1.46
CA LYS A 137 12.13 -23.12 -0.73
C LYS A 137 11.66 -23.19 0.73
N THR A 138 11.51 -22.05 1.40
CA THR A 138 11.00 -21.94 2.77
C THR A 138 9.56 -22.45 2.88
N TYR A 139 8.69 -22.08 1.94
CA TYR A 139 7.32 -22.61 1.87
C TYR A 139 7.33 -24.15 1.72
N HIS A 140 8.06 -24.68 0.74
CA HIS A 140 8.11 -26.12 0.46
C HIS A 140 8.68 -26.95 1.61
N LYS A 141 9.68 -26.42 2.34
CA LYS A 141 10.28 -27.07 3.49
C LYS A 141 9.32 -27.23 4.68
N ASN A 142 8.35 -26.32 4.83
CA ASN A 142 7.50 -26.24 6.01
C ASN A 142 6.03 -26.64 5.76
N LYS A 143 5.56 -26.68 4.50
CA LYS A 143 4.13 -26.86 4.13
C LYS A 143 3.47 -28.12 4.69
N ASP A 144 4.23 -29.14 5.05
CA ASP A 144 3.74 -30.38 5.65
C ASP A 144 3.01 -30.14 6.98
N VAL A 145 3.35 -29.05 7.69
CA VAL A 145 2.69 -28.69 8.96
C VAL A 145 1.18 -28.48 8.78
N LEU A 146 0.73 -27.93 7.65
CA LEU A 146 -0.70 -27.71 7.38
C LEU A 146 -1.46 -29.03 7.20
N ILE A 147 -0.78 -30.08 6.72
CA ILE A 147 -1.35 -31.42 6.62
C ILE A 147 -1.37 -32.08 8.00
N LYS A 148 -0.25 -32.01 8.74
CA LYS A 148 -0.13 -32.59 10.09
C LYS A 148 -1.15 -32.02 11.08
N LEU A 149 -1.49 -30.74 10.93
CA LEU A 149 -2.49 -30.06 11.75
C LEU A 149 -3.93 -30.26 11.24
N GLY A 150 -4.14 -31.05 10.18
CA GLY A 150 -5.46 -31.33 9.63
C GLY A 150 -6.12 -30.16 8.89
N ILE A 151 -5.41 -29.05 8.67
CA ILE A 151 -5.93 -27.88 7.94
C ILE A 151 -6.20 -28.22 6.48
N ARG A 152 -5.39 -29.10 5.89
CA ARG A 152 -5.50 -29.54 4.50
C ARG A 152 -5.18 -31.02 4.37
N LYS A 153 -5.88 -31.72 3.46
CA LYS A 153 -5.55 -33.11 3.09
C LYS A 153 -4.32 -33.20 2.18
N HIS A 154 -4.13 -32.21 1.31
CA HIS A 154 -3.00 -32.12 0.39
C HIS A 154 -2.69 -30.65 0.03
N MET A 155 -1.48 -30.42 -0.48
CA MET A 155 -1.00 -29.10 -0.94
C MET A 155 -1.04 -28.91 -2.47
N ASN A 156 -1.72 -29.80 -3.20
CA ASN A 156 -1.96 -29.65 -4.64
C ASN A 156 -2.97 -28.51 -4.89
N ILE A 157 -2.45 -27.29 -4.99
CA ILE A 157 -3.23 -26.07 -5.20
C ILE A 157 -2.67 -25.40 -6.47
N PRO A 158 -3.42 -25.36 -7.58
CA PRO A 158 -2.92 -24.83 -8.85
C PRO A 158 -2.34 -23.40 -8.74
N LYS A 159 -2.98 -22.52 -7.95
CA LYS A 159 -2.52 -21.14 -7.73
C LYS A 159 -1.22 -21.02 -6.92
N ILE A 160 -0.88 -22.03 -6.13
CA ILE A 160 0.42 -22.07 -5.43
C ILE A 160 1.46 -22.69 -6.35
N HIS A 161 1.09 -23.71 -7.12
CA HIS A 161 1.99 -24.28 -8.12
C HIS A 161 2.41 -23.24 -9.16
N SER A 162 1.50 -22.34 -9.55
CA SER A 162 1.84 -21.28 -10.51
C SER A 162 2.97 -20.37 -10.06
N LEU A 163 3.26 -20.25 -8.75
CA LEU A 163 4.35 -19.43 -8.24
C LEU A 163 5.72 -19.89 -8.76
N HIS A 164 5.90 -21.17 -9.07
CA HIS A 164 7.14 -21.66 -9.67
C HIS A 164 7.43 -21.06 -11.05
N HIS A 165 6.40 -20.63 -11.76
CA HIS A 165 6.52 -20.11 -13.13
C HIS A 165 6.70 -18.59 -13.17
N TYR A 166 6.58 -17.89 -12.04
CA TYR A 166 6.70 -16.42 -12.00
C TYR A 166 8.10 -15.95 -12.35
N ILE A 167 9.14 -16.59 -11.80
CA ILE A 167 10.53 -16.18 -12.05
C ILE A 167 10.86 -16.28 -13.54
N GLU A 168 10.51 -17.39 -14.17
CA GLU A 168 10.72 -17.59 -15.61
C GLU A 168 9.88 -16.61 -16.44
N SER A 169 8.62 -16.39 -16.05
CA SER A 169 7.74 -15.44 -16.73
C SER A 169 8.28 -14.01 -16.65
N ILE A 170 8.81 -13.61 -15.49
CA ILE A 170 9.39 -12.27 -15.29
C ILE A 170 10.64 -12.10 -16.16
N LYS A 171 11.49 -13.13 -16.25
CA LYS A 171 12.66 -13.11 -17.14
C LYS A 171 12.28 -13.00 -18.62
N MET A 172 11.23 -13.69 -19.04
CA MET A 172 10.80 -13.72 -20.44
C MET A 172 9.97 -12.50 -20.86
N LEU A 173 9.13 -11.98 -19.97
CA LEU A 173 8.07 -11.02 -20.30
C LEU A 173 8.22 -9.67 -19.59
N GLY A 174 9.19 -9.54 -18.68
CA GLY A 174 9.39 -8.37 -17.84
C GLY A 174 8.63 -8.44 -16.50
N ALA A 175 8.76 -7.37 -15.71
CA ALA A 175 8.09 -7.21 -14.43
C ALA A 175 6.56 -7.32 -14.55
N THR A 176 5.88 -7.68 -13.45
CA THR A 176 4.47 -8.08 -13.46
C THR A 176 3.48 -6.93 -13.71
N ASP A 177 3.94 -5.69 -13.56
CA ASP A 177 3.22 -4.47 -13.92
C ASP A 177 2.98 -4.36 -15.44
N ASN A 178 3.90 -4.86 -16.27
CA ASN A 178 3.81 -4.80 -17.74
C ASN A 178 2.64 -5.57 -18.35
N TYR A 179 2.06 -6.53 -17.61
CA TYR A 179 0.95 -7.37 -18.08
C TYR A 179 -0.14 -7.54 -17.02
N ASN A 180 -0.30 -6.54 -16.14
CA ASN A 180 -1.32 -6.53 -15.11
C ASN A 180 -2.73 -6.49 -15.73
N THR A 181 -3.60 -7.43 -15.33
CA THR A 181 -4.98 -7.53 -15.82
C THR A 181 -5.92 -6.48 -15.21
N GLU A 182 -5.52 -5.80 -14.13
CA GLU A 182 -6.29 -4.70 -13.53
C GLU A 182 -6.59 -3.58 -14.55
N ALA A 183 -5.65 -3.31 -15.48
CA ALA A 183 -5.85 -2.35 -16.57
C ALA A 183 -7.02 -2.77 -17.49
N PHE A 184 -7.08 -4.04 -17.87
CA PHE A 184 -8.18 -4.59 -18.68
C PHE A 184 -9.49 -4.67 -17.91
N GLU A 185 -9.47 -4.91 -16.60
CA GLU A 185 -10.68 -4.88 -15.77
C GLU A 185 -11.32 -3.48 -15.71
N ARG A 186 -10.50 -2.42 -15.73
CA ARG A 186 -11.00 -1.05 -15.83
C ARG A 186 -11.73 -0.82 -17.15
N LEU A 187 -11.23 -1.38 -18.25
CA LEU A 187 -11.89 -1.32 -19.55
C LEU A 187 -13.25 -2.04 -19.55
N HIS A 188 -13.49 -3.05 -18.72
CA HIS A 188 -14.82 -3.64 -18.58
C HIS A 188 -15.87 -2.64 -18.05
N ILE A 189 -15.47 -1.61 -17.30
CA ILE A 189 -16.40 -0.57 -16.86
C ILE A 189 -16.93 0.19 -18.08
N ASP A 190 -16.02 0.64 -18.94
CA ASP A 190 -16.35 1.46 -20.08
C ASP A 190 -16.95 0.64 -21.22
N TYR A 191 -16.37 -0.51 -21.54
CA TYR A 191 -16.77 -1.33 -22.67
C TYR A 191 -17.91 -2.31 -22.43
N ALA A 192 -18.11 -2.75 -21.19
CA ALA A 192 -19.19 -3.69 -20.87
C ALA A 192 -20.26 -3.07 -19.97
N LYS A 193 -19.89 -2.55 -18.79
CA LYS A 193 -20.88 -2.13 -17.78
C LYS A 193 -21.70 -0.92 -18.23
N LYS A 194 -21.07 0.11 -18.82
CA LYS A 194 -21.79 1.29 -19.32
C LYS A 194 -22.70 0.93 -20.50
N GLY A 195 -22.20 0.18 -21.48
CA GLY A 195 -23.00 -0.31 -22.60
C GLY A 195 -24.18 -1.18 -22.14
N TRP A 196 -23.95 -2.09 -21.18
CA TRP A 196 -25.01 -2.91 -20.60
C TRP A 196 -26.10 -2.04 -19.96
N ARG A 197 -25.72 -1.08 -19.11
CA ARG A 197 -26.65 -0.13 -18.45
C ARG A 197 -27.43 0.74 -19.44
N ALA A 198 -26.84 1.04 -20.59
CA ALA A 198 -27.48 1.82 -21.66
C ALA A 198 -28.39 0.96 -22.56
N SER A 199 -28.33 -0.37 -22.44
CA SER A 199 -29.17 -1.29 -23.21
C SER A 199 -30.52 -1.51 -22.53
N ASN A 200 -31.50 -2.01 -23.29
CA ASN A 200 -32.80 -2.42 -22.75
C ASN A 200 -32.79 -3.82 -22.08
N HIS A 201 -31.60 -4.40 -21.86
CA HIS A 201 -31.40 -5.75 -21.29
C HIS A 201 -31.98 -6.93 -22.08
N ARG A 202 -32.42 -6.72 -23.33
CA ARG A 202 -32.94 -7.77 -24.23
C ARG A 202 -32.12 -7.81 -25.52
N ASP A 203 -31.50 -8.95 -25.81
CA ASP A 203 -30.54 -9.07 -26.93
C ASP A 203 -29.50 -7.92 -26.89
N THR A 204 -28.72 -7.90 -25.81
CA THR A 204 -27.92 -6.74 -25.42
C THR A 204 -26.65 -6.58 -26.25
N ARG A 205 -26.11 -7.65 -26.83
CA ARG A 205 -24.82 -7.63 -27.54
C ARG A 205 -24.80 -6.60 -28.67
N PRO A 206 -25.76 -6.60 -29.63
CA PRO A 206 -25.79 -5.60 -30.70
C PRO A 206 -25.94 -4.17 -30.18
N GLN A 207 -26.74 -3.98 -29.13
CA GLN A 207 -26.96 -2.66 -28.51
C GLN A 207 -25.70 -2.12 -27.84
N MET A 208 -24.97 -2.98 -27.12
CA MET A 208 -23.71 -2.62 -26.48
C MET A 208 -22.65 -2.24 -27.52
N VAL A 209 -22.54 -3.00 -28.62
CA VAL A 209 -21.62 -2.69 -29.73
C VAL A 209 -22.00 -1.37 -30.39
N HIS A 210 -23.29 -1.13 -30.64
CA HIS A 210 -23.77 0.13 -31.22
C HIS A 210 -23.47 1.32 -30.30
N TRP A 211 -23.75 1.18 -29.01
CA TRP A 211 -23.46 2.20 -28.00
C TRP A 211 -21.96 2.56 -27.99
N LEU A 212 -21.07 1.55 -28.07
CA LEU A 212 -19.63 1.76 -28.16
C LEU A 212 -19.20 2.50 -29.41
N ALA A 213 -19.71 2.10 -30.58
CA ALA A 213 -19.41 2.78 -31.83
C ALA A 213 -19.84 4.26 -31.80
N CYS A 214 -20.93 4.58 -31.11
CA CYS A 214 -21.34 5.97 -30.88
C CYS A 214 -20.38 6.73 -29.96
N GLN A 215 -19.90 6.12 -28.87
CA GLN A 215 -18.92 6.74 -27.98
C GLN A 215 -17.60 7.03 -28.70
N GLU A 216 -17.08 6.07 -29.47
CA GLU A 216 -15.84 6.24 -30.25
C GLU A 216 -15.96 7.40 -31.24
N LYS A 217 -17.08 7.49 -31.97
CA LYS A 217 -17.36 8.60 -32.90
C LYS A 217 -17.41 9.95 -32.19
N MET A 218 -18.02 10.03 -31.01
CA MET A 218 -18.10 11.27 -30.23
C MET A 218 -16.72 11.70 -29.73
N ILE A 219 -15.88 10.76 -29.27
CA ILE A 219 -14.50 11.04 -28.86
C ILE A 219 -13.71 11.58 -30.04
N LEU A 220 -13.74 10.91 -31.20
CA LEU A 220 -13.05 11.36 -32.41
C LEU A 220 -13.48 12.77 -32.85
N LEU A 221 -14.78 13.06 -32.77
CA LEU A 221 -15.31 14.40 -33.06
C LEU A 221 -14.77 15.44 -32.06
N SER A 222 -14.83 15.15 -30.75
CA SER A 222 -14.34 16.07 -29.71
C SER A 222 -12.85 16.38 -29.87
N SER A 223 -12.03 15.36 -30.15
CA SER A 223 -10.59 15.51 -30.38
C SER A 223 -10.31 16.33 -31.65
N SER A 224 -11.13 16.15 -32.68
CA SER A 224 -11.03 16.93 -33.92
C SER A 224 -11.36 18.40 -33.70
N ILE A 225 -12.42 18.70 -32.94
CA ILE A 225 -12.80 20.07 -32.57
C ILE A 225 -11.71 20.71 -31.71
N HIS A 226 -11.19 19.99 -30.71
CA HIS A 226 -10.13 20.51 -29.84
C HIS A 226 -8.87 20.85 -30.64
N ARG A 227 -8.42 19.95 -31.52
CA ARG A 227 -7.28 20.19 -32.41
C ARG A 227 -7.51 21.41 -33.31
N TRP A 228 -8.71 21.53 -33.89
CA TRP A 228 -9.05 22.68 -34.73
C TRP A 228 -8.98 23.99 -33.94
N LEU A 229 -9.54 24.05 -32.73
CA LEU A 229 -9.47 25.24 -31.87
C LEU A 229 -8.03 25.63 -31.50
N VAL A 230 -7.15 24.65 -31.23
CA VAL A 230 -5.74 24.89 -30.92
C VAL A 230 -4.96 25.37 -32.14
N CYS A 231 -5.23 24.83 -33.33
CA CYS A 231 -4.59 25.26 -34.58
C CYS A 231 -5.08 26.63 -35.03
N SER A 232 -6.38 26.92 -34.92
CA SER A 232 -6.98 28.20 -35.27
C SER A 232 -6.62 29.34 -34.29
N GLY A 233 -6.16 29.01 -33.08
CA GLY A 233 -5.63 29.99 -32.12
C GLY A 233 -4.18 30.44 -32.39
N ARG A 234 -3.46 29.79 -33.31
CA ARG A 234 -2.05 30.12 -33.65
C ARG A 234 -1.89 31.12 -34.80
N GLU A 235 -2.95 31.49 -35.52
CA GLU A 235 -2.88 32.43 -36.65
C GLU A 235 -2.88 33.92 -36.25
N SER A 236 -2.95 34.23 -34.95
CA SER A 236 -2.98 35.62 -34.43
C SER A 236 -1.87 35.95 -33.42
N ALA A 237 -0.73 35.24 -33.46
CA ALA A 237 0.43 35.57 -32.64
C ALA A 237 1.55 36.21 -33.50
N ASP A 238 1.78 37.50 -33.22
CA ASP A 238 2.88 38.35 -33.65
C ASP A 238 4.26 37.68 -33.36
N PRO A 239 5.25 37.65 -34.29
CA PRO A 239 6.48 36.87 -34.12
C PRO A 239 7.47 37.42 -33.07
N SER A 240 7.11 38.41 -32.26
CA SER A 240 8.07 39.15 -31.42
C SER A 240 7.98 38.88 -29.92
N LYS A 241 7.37 37.78 -29.48
CA LYS A 241 7.48 37.34 -28.09
C LYS A 241 8.03 35.93 -28.07
N ASN A 242 9.33 35.84 -27.81
CA ASN A 242 10.01 34.62 -27.40
C ASN A 242 9.18 33.99 -26.27
N ALA A 243 8.40 32.98 -26.64
CA ALA A 243 7.92 32.01 -25.68
C ALA A 243 9.10 31.08 -25.46
N ASP A 244 9.76 31.25 -24.33
CA ASP A 244 10.52 30.19 -23.70
C ASP A 244 9.53 29.02 -23.55
N THR A 245 9.55 28.10 -24.52
CA THR A 245 9.07 26.74 -24.31
C THR A 245 10.01 26.16 -23.27
N GLU A 246 9.63 26.32 -22.00
CA GLU A 246 10.01 25.39 -20.95
C GLU A 246 9.50 24.03 -21.45
N ASP A 247 10.42 23.25 -22.03
CA ASP A 247 10.32 21.81 -22.01
C ASP A 247 9.98 21.43 -20.57
N ASP A 248 8.75 20.95 -20.34
CA ASP A 248 8.39 20.24 -19.13
C ASP A 248 9.25 18.97 -19.08
N GLU A 249 10.51 19.13 -18.68
CA GLU A 249 11.27 18.05 -18.06
C GLU A 249 10.37 17.47 -16.97
N PRO A 250 10.19 16.14 -16.91
CA PRO A 250 9.46 15.54 -15.82
C PRO A 250 10.26 15.79 -14.54
N THR A 251 9.94 16.87 -13.86
CA THR A 251 10.51 17.21 -12.57
C THR A 251 10.01 16.14 -11.61
N PHE A 252 10.87 15.16 -11.30
CA PHE A 252 10.61 14.23 -10.22
C PHE A 252 10.24 15.05 -8.97
N PRO A 253 9.02 14.91 -8.41
CA PRO A 253 8.61 15.73 -7.30
C PRO A 253 9.24 15.17 -6.01
N THR A 254 10.53 15.39 -5.81
CA THR A 254 11.21 15.21 -4.52
C THR A 254 10.85 16.38 -3.60
N LYS A 255 9.59 16.42 -3.15
CA LYS A 255 9.20 17.25 -2.01
C LYS A 255 8.32 16.41 -1.11
N THR A 256 8.85 16.02 0.03
CA THR A 256 8.11 15.49 1.18
C THR A 256 6.97 16.48 1.49
N ARG A 257 5.74 16.17 1.07
CA ARG A 257 4.57 17.08 1.19
C ARG A 257 3.96 16.98 2.59
N ILE A 258 4.68 17.44 3.60
CA ILE A 258 4.10 17.65 4.93
C ILE A 258 3.11 18.82 4.84
N LYS A 259 1.83 18.54 5.10
CA LYS A 259 0.75 19.52 5.16
C LYS A 259 0.31 19.70 6.61
N ILE A 260 0.70 20.84 7.18
CA ILE A 260 0.31 21.26 8.51
C ILE A 260 -1.01 22.05 8.41
N PHE A 261 -1.88 21.94 9.42
CA PHE A 261 -3.13 22.71 9.46
C PHE A 261 -2.82 24.19 9.71
N LYS A 262 -3.54 25.09 9.03
CA LYS A 262 -3.36 26.55 9.15
C LYS A 262 -3.70 27.11 10.53
N HIS A 263 -4.53 26.40 11.31
CA HIS A 263 -4.97 26.83 12.62
C HIS A 263 -4.55 25.81 13.69
N PRO A 264 -3.99 26.28 14.82
CA PRO A 264 -3.59 25.39 15.90
C PRO A 264 -4.78 24.70 16.53
N SER A 265 -4.58 23.45 16.95
CA SER A 265 -5.60 22.67 17.64
C SER A 265 -5.81 23.15 19.07
N ALA A 266 -4.75 23.64 19.70
CA ALA A 266 -4.77 24.32 20.98
C ALA A 266 -3.77 25.50 20.91
N PRO A 267 -4.24 26.75 20.71
CA PRO A 267 -3.36 27.91 20.70
C PRO A 267 -2.81 28.23 22.09
N LEU A 268 -1.65 28.90 22.12
CA LEU A 268 -1.06 29.52 23.32
C LEU A 268 -1.02 28.61 24.55
N GLN A 269 -0.58 27.36 24.40
CA GLN A 269 -0.47 26.40 25.50
C GLN A 269 0.83 26.63 26.28
N PRO A 270 0.79 26.75 27.63
CA PRO A 270 1.99 26.80 28.46
C PRO A 270 2.81 25.52 28.35
N LEU A 271 4.15 25.64 28.35
CA LEU A 271 5.05 24.47 28.24
C LEU A 271 4.80 23.35 29.28
N PRO A 272 4.55 23.65 30.57
CA PRO A 272 4.23 22.60 31.56
C PRO A 272 2.92 21.87 31.26
N ILE A 273 1.92 22.59 30.73
CA ILE A 273 0.64 21.97 30.35
C ILE A 273 0.83 21.05 29.14
N ILE A 274 1.73 21.39 28.22
CA ILE A 274 2.07 20.52 27.08
C ILE A 274 2.72 19.23 27.57
N GLU A 275 3.71 19.33 28.47
CA GLU A 275 4.39 18.19 29.10
C GLU A 275 3.41 17.23 29.77
N ASP A 276 2.53 17.77 30.61
CA ASP A 276 1.56 17.00 31.37
C ASP A 276 0.52 16.36 30.46
N SER A 277 -0.08 17.16 29.56
CA SER A 277 -1.17 16.68 28.70
C SER A 277 -0.72 15.67 27.65
N HIS A 278 0.52 15.78 27.16
CA HIS A 278 1.07 14.88 26.13
C HIS A 278 1.94 13.76 26.72
N HIS A 279 2.03 13.66 28.05
CA HIS A 279 2.90 12.69 28.75
C HIS A 279 4.35 12.71 28.20
N ALA A 280 4.90 13.91 28.01
CA ALA A 280 6.19 14.14 27.39
C ALA A 280 7.19 14.72 28.41
N PRO A 281 7.68 13.92 29.38
CA PRO A 281 8.58 14.42 30.42
C PRO A 281 9.89 14.94 29.81
N GLY A 282 10.32 16.13 30.27
CA GLY A 282 11.55 16.78 29.78
C GLY A 282 11.42 17.38 28.38
N PHE A 283 10.20 17.61 27.88
CA PHE A 283 9.97 18.30 26.62
C PHE A 283 10.53 19.73 26.65
N THR A 284 10.33 20.47 27.74
CA THR A 284 10.81 21.84 27.92
C THR A 284 12.33 21.88 27.89
N ASP A 285 12.98 20.95 28.59
CA ASP A 285 14.44 20.81 28.59
C ASP A 285 14.97 20.42 27.20
N SER A 286 14.31 19.48 26.52
CA SER A 286 14.69 19.06 25.16
C SER A 286 14.50 20.19 24.15
N LEU A 287 13.45 20.99 24.30
CA LEU A 287 13.17 22.15 23.47
C LEU A 287 14.20 23.26 23.71
N ALA A 288 14.54 23.54 24.96
CA ALA A 288 15.60 24.47 25.32
C ALA A 288 16.94 24.02 24.71
N GLN A 289 17.29 22.74 24.89
CA GLN A 289 18.49 22.15 24.30
C GLN A 289 18.54 22.36 22.79
N TYR A 290 17.43 22.08 22.09
CA TYR A 290 17.33 22.22 20.64
C TYR A 290 17.49 23.67 20.17
N ILE A 291 16.77 24.62 20.79
CA ILE A 291 16.81 26.04 20.41
C ILE A 291 18.20 26.63 20.64
N TYR A 292 18.80 26.35 21.79
CA TYR A 292 20.13 26.86 22.10
C TYR A 292 21.23 26.15 21.30
N GLN A 293 21.03 24.90 20.90
CA GLN A 293 21.91 24.22 19.94
C GLN A 293 21.86 24.91 18.57
N LEU A 294 20.67 25.27 18.07
CA LEU A 294 20.53 26.04 16.83
C LEU A 294 21.22 27.41 16.94
N LYS A 295 21.15 28.07 18.09
CA LYS A 295 21.75 29.39 18.31
C LYS A 295 23.28 29.34 18.48
N ASN A 296 23.79 28.35 19.20
CA ASN A 296 25.19 28.29 19.63
C ASN A 296 26.03 27.32 18.82
N GLY A 297 25.43 26.53 17.91
CA GLY A 297 26.09 25.49 17.13
C GLY A 297 26.57 24.28 17.95
N ARG A 298 26.24 24.21 19.24
CA ARG A 298 26.64 23.12 20.16
C ARG A 298 25.57 22.85 21.22
N PRO A 299 25.47 21.61 21.73
CA PRO A 299 24.59 21.28 22.85
C PRO A 299 25.02 22.02 24.13
N LEU A 300 24.04 22.42 24.96
CA LEU A 300 24.29 22.96 26.30
C LEU A 300 24.73 21.86 27.26
N THR A 301 25.53 22.22 28.26
CA THR A 301 25.84 21.36 29.40
C THR A 301 24.71 21.37 30.43
N SER A 302 24.61 20.35 31.29
CA SER A 302 23.52 20.24 32.29
C SER A 302 23.33 21.50 33.17
N PRO A 303 24.39 22.18 33.65
CA PRO A 303 24.24 23.42 34.41
C PRO A 303 23.73 24.61 33.56
N GLN A 304 24.09 24.64 32.28
CA GLN A 304 23.63 25.68 31.35
C GLN A 304 22.16 25.47 30.96
N LEU A 305 21.72 24.21 30.88
CA LEU A 305 20.34 23.85 30.55
C LEU A 305 19.36 24.37 31.60
N LEU A 306 19.66 24.22 32.90
CA LEU A 306 18.80 24.73 33.98
C LEU A 306 18.58 26.25 33.90
N ASN A 307 19.62 27.00 33.52
CA ASN A 307 19.52 28.45 33.31
C ASN A 307 18.79 28.79 32.01
N ALA A 308 18.94 27.97 30.97
CA ALA A 308 18.28 28.15 29.68
C ALA A 308 16.77 27.91 29.76
N THR A 309 16.34 26.85 30.46
CA THR A 309 14.91 26.53 30.67
C THR A 309 14.16 27.67 31.36
N ASN A 310 14.80 28.36 32.31
CA ASN A 310 14.22 29.52 33.01
C ASN A 310 14.23 30.83 32.19
N ASN A 311 15.05 30.90 31.12
CA ASN A 311 15.23 32.10 30.30
C ASN A 311 14.82 31.88 28.84
N MET A 312 13.85 30.98 28.62
CA MET A 312 13.32 30.73 27.29
C MET A 312 12.68 32.02 26.72
N PRO A 313 12.86 32.28 25.41
CA PRO A 313 12.31 33.47 24.77
C PRO A 313 10.77 33.48 24.72
N PHE A 314 10.14 32.35 25.00
CA PHE A 314 8.69 32.18 25.06
C PHE A 314 8.33 31.07 26.06
N ASN A 315 7.14 31.18 26.66
CA ASN A 315 6.60 30.20 27.62
C ASN A 315 5.32 29.51 27.11
N TYR A 316 4.89 29.85 25.89
CA TYR A 316 3.66 29.37 25.28
C TYR A 316 3.93 28.92 23.84
N LEU A 317 3.26 27.85 23.41
CA LEU A 317 3.32 27.36 22.05
C LEU A 317 1.93 27.06 21.49
N ASP A 318 1.80 27.25 20.19
CA ASP A 318 0.66 26.79 19.43
C ASP A 318 0.81 25.29 19.13
N VAL A 319 -0.10 24.47 19.65
CA VAL A 319 -0.05 23.01 19.50
C VAL A 319 -0.95 22.55 18.36
N ILE A 320 -0.35 21.80 17.44
CA ILE A 320 -1.04 21.19 16.30
C ILE A 320 -1.08 19.68 16.54
N HIS A 321 -2.27 19.16 16.82
CA HIS A 321 -2.42 17.76 17.21
C HIS A 321 -2.32 16.74 16.06
N SER A 322 -2.20 17.20 14.82
CA SER A 322 -2.06 16.30 13.68
C SER A 322 -1.49 17.02 12.48
N PHE A 323 -0.71 16.32 11.67
CA PHE A 323 -0.30 16.81 10.35
C PHE A 323 -0.48 15.70 9.33
N LYS A 324 -0.62 16.08 8.06
CA LYS A 324 -0.69 15.13 6.96
C LYS A 324 0.67 15.06 6.27
N PHE A 325 1.03 13.88 5.78
CA PHE A 325 2.20 13.72 4.93
C PHE A 325 1.88 12.76 3.80
N ALA A 326 2.62 12.85 2.70
CA ALA A 326 2.55 11.90 1.61
C ALA A 326 3.93 11.27 1.50
N PRO A 327 4.13 10.03 2.00
CA PRO A 327 5.38 9.32 1.76
C PRO A 327 5.43 8.85 0.31
N ASP A 328 6.63 8.53 -0.16
CA ASP A 328 6.82 7.97 -1.49
C ASP A 328 6.06 6.66 -1.60
N SER A 329 5.17 6.56 -2.58
CA SER A 329 4.37 5.36 -2.77
C SER A 329 5.24 4.26 -3.37
N LEU A 330 5.22 3.07 -2.77
CA LEU A 330 5.88 1.88 -3.34
C LEU A 330 5.12 1.30 -4.54
N ASN A 331 3.85 1.71 -4.73
CA ASN A 331 2.99 1.27 -5.84
C ASN A 331 2.37 2.49 -6.54
N ASP A 332 2.09 2.39 -7.84
CA ASP A 332 1.41 3.44 -8.64
C ASP A 332 -0.05 3.73 -8.24
N ASP A 333 -0.56 3.07 -7.22
CA ASP A 333 -1.88 3.38 -6.67
C ASP A 333 -1.82 4.75 -5.96
N THR A 334 -2.61 5.69 -6.47
CA THR A 334 -3.01 7.00 -5.91
C THR A 334 -2.19 7.51 -4.73
N SER A 335 -1.55 8.69 -4.84
CA SER A 335 -0.83 9.36 -3.75
C SER A 335 -1.57 9.27 -2.40
N GLU A 336 -1.21 8.29 -1.58
CA GLU A 336 -1.86 8.05 -0.29
C GLU A 336 -1.32 9.11 0.69
N THR A 337 -2.20 10.00 1.17
CA THR A 337 -1.84 10.92 2.24
C THR A 337 -2.16 10.28 3.57
N ASP A 338 -1.17 10.19 4.46
CA ASP A 338 -1.41 9.79 5.84
C ASP A 338 -1.63 10.98 6.77
N THR A 339 -2.06 10.71 7.99
CA THR A 339 -2.18 11.67 9.07
C THR A 339 -1.60 11.11 10.36
N ILE A 340 -0.51 11.71 10.85
CA ILE A 340 0.02 11.45 12.19
C ILE A 340 -0.76 12.30 13.19
N LYS A 341 -1.11 11.71 14.34
CA LYS A 341 -1.81 12.40 15.42
C LYS A 341 -1.07 12.26 16.75
N ALA A 342 -0.95 13.38 17.45
CA ALA A 342 -0.57 13.44 18.87
C ALA A 342 -1.66 14.25 19.57
N LYS A 343 -2.61 13.56 20.20
CA LYS A 343 -3.82 14.12 20.78
C LYS A 343 -3.94 13.69 22.24
N PRO A 344 -3.94 14.63 23.19
CA PRO A 344 -4.26 14.33 24.58
C PRO A 344 -5.73 13.95 24.73
N VAL A 345 -6.11 13.41 25.90
CA VAL A 345 -7.50 13.07 26.23
C VAL A 345 -8.38 14.32 26.08
N LYS A 346 -9.51 14.20 25.37
CA LYS A 346 -10.48 15.29 25.23
C LYS A 346 -11.90 14.79 25.46
N GLY A 347 -12.46 15.11 26.63
CA GLY A 347 -13.79 14.64 27.03
C GLY A 347 -13.85 13.11 27.07
N HIS A 348 -14.75 12.51 26.27
CA HIS A 348 -14.90 11.06 26.16
C HIS A 348 -13.98 10.40 25.11
N GLN A 349 -13.15 11.19 24.41
CA GLN A 349 -12.21 10.64 23.42
C GLN A 349 -10.89 10.27 24.11
N PRO A 350 -10.44 9.01 23.99
CA PRO A 350 -9.15 8.59 24.54
C PRO A 350 -8.00 9.32 23.84
N ALA A 351 -6.88 9.46 24.55
CA ALA A 351 -5.67 10.00 23.96
C ALA A 351 -5.20 9.13 22.79
N ARG A 352 -4.55 9.75 21.79
CA ARG A 352 -3.98 9.07 20.64
C ARG A 352 -2.62 9.67 20.32
N PHE A 353 -1.59 8.86 20.46
CA PHE A 353 -0.22 9.20 20.09
C PHE A 353 0.27 8.18 19.06
N ASP A 354 0.37 8.64 17.81
CA ASP A 354 0.88 7.85 16.71
C ASP A 354 2.42 7.89 16.73
N THR A 355 3.07 6.76 16.49
CA THR A 355 4.53 6.67 16.42
C THR A 355 5.01 6.99 15.00
N ALA A 356 5.99 7.89 14.89
CA ALA A 356 6.68 8.21 13.65
C ALA A 356 8.17 7.87 13.78
N VAL A 357 8.74 7.27 12.72
CA VAL A 357 10.19 7.12 12.59
C VAL A 357 10.67 8.17 11.60
N VAL A 358 11.64 8.98 12.01
CA VAL A 358 12.17 10.11 11.22
C VAL A 358 13.66 9.91 11.01
N LEU A 359 14.11 10.10 9.76
CA LEU A 359 15.53 10.14 9.43
C LEU A 359 16.12 11.45 9.96
N ASN A 360 17.04 11.35 10.93
CA ASN A 360 17.56 12.51 11.68
C ASN A 360 19.00 12.93 11.28
N SER A 361 19.56 12.33 10.22
CA SER A 361 20.89 12.66 9.71
C SER A 361 21.04 12.24 8.24
N GLU A 362 22.05 12.78 7.55
CA GLU A 362 22.40 12.37 6.18
C GLU A 362 22.83 10.90 6.11
N ASP A 363 23.44 10.38 7.18
CA ASP A 363 23.84 8.97 7.31
C ASP A 363 22.66 8.02 7.67
N ALA A 364 21.44 8.54 7.84
CA ALA A 364 20.31 7.72 8.26
C ALA A 364 19.70 6.98 7.06
N GLU A 365 19.71 5.64 7.12
CA GLU A 365 19.11 4.79 6.10
C GLU A 365 17.69 4.33 6.47
N ALA A 366 16.83 4.18 5.46
CA ALA A 366 15.46 3.65 5.61
C ALA A 366 15.42 2.10 5.72
N THR A 367 16.58 1.44 5.76
CA THR A 367 16.74 -0.01 5.65
C THR A 367 16.53 -0.76 6.98
N GLY A 368 16.47 -0.05 8.11
CA GLY A 368 16.11 -0.61 9.42
C GLY A 368 16.51 0.28 10.60
N LEU A 369 15.91 0.02 11.78
CA LEU A 369 16.33 0.66 13.03
C LEU A 369 17.50 -0.12 13.65
N GLN A 370 18.72 0.42 13.63
CA GLN A 370 19.79 -0.08 14.50
C GLN A 370 19.45 0.27 15.95
N GLY A 371 18.94 -0.70 16.70
CA GLY A 371 18.52 -0.48 18.08
C GLY A 371 19.71 -0.23 19.02
N LYS A 372 19.94 1.02 19.42
CA LYS A 372 20.26 1.29 20.83
C LYS A 372 18.94 1.58 21.52
N SER A 373 18.51 0.64 22.36
CA SER A 373 17.37 0.86 23.25
C SER A 373 17.72 2.02 24.19
N PHE A 374 17.18 3.20 23.93
CA PHE A 374 17.04 4.24 24.93
C PHE A 374 15.64 4.09 25.55
N PHE A 375 15.44 3.04 26.35
CA PHE A 375 14.35 3.05 27.31
C PHE A 375 14.73 4.05 28.41
N THR A 376 14.40 5.33 28.21
CA THR A 376 14.26 6.24 29.35
C THR A 376 12.86 6.04 29.91
N HIS A 377 12.78 5.03 30.79
CA HIS A 377 11.78 4.76 31.81
C HIS A 377 10.46 4.06 31.41
N PRO A 378 9.93 3.21 32.33
CA PRO A 378 8.83 2.32 32.06
C PRO A 378 7.52 3.10 32.01
N ILE A 379 6.74 2.86 30.97
CA ILE A 379 5.30 3.10 31.02
C ILE A 379 4.75 2.00 31.92
N ASP A 380 4.52 2.32 33.19
CA ASP A 380 3.71 1.48 34.07
C ASP A 380 2.29 1.41 33.49
N LEU A 381 2.01 0.32 32.80
CA LEU A 381 0.66 -0.10 32.45
C LEU A 381 0.10 -0.85 33.67
N HIS A 382 -0.71 -0.15 34.46
CA HIS A 382 -1.69 -0.78 35.34
C HIS A 382 -3.01 -1.02 34.63
#